data_AF-A0AAW6EPA5-F1
#
_entry.id   AF-A0AAW6EPA5-F1
#
_cell.length_a   1.000
_cell.length_b   1.000
_cell.length_c   1.000
_cell.angle_alpha   90.00
_cell.angle_beta   90.00
_cell.angle_gamma   90.00
#
_symmetry.space_group_name_H-M   'P 1'
#
loop_
_entity.id
_entity.type
_entity.pdbx_description
1 polymer ?
#
loop_
_entity_poly.entity_id
_entity_poly.type
_entity_poly.pdbx_seq_one_letter_code
_entity_poly.pdbx_strand_id
1 'polypeptide(L)'
;MLATNGGEIKDYEGVNKSKLPQLPLICVNTTAGTGSELTIFSIITDEERHVKMALVEKNMTPICAVNDGQNLIARENMAYAECLAGVAFSNTSLGYVHVIAHQLGGFYDSPHGVCNAVLLPRVEKFNAKVCANRLKDVAKFMGIEVSNMNDEEGANACINAIEKLSKAVNIPTGLKELGVKEKDFDTLAANALKDACGLTNPITATHEEIKEILKLSME
;
A
#
# COMPACT_ATOMS: atom_id res chain seq x y z
N MET A 1 -9.80 -5.45 -20.53
CA MET A 1 -10.92 -6.32 -20.06
C MET A 1 -12.22 -6.11 -20.82
N LEU A 2 -12.97 -5.00 -20.64
CA LEU A 2 -14.29 -4.78 -21.29
C LEU A 2 -14.28 -5.00 -22.81
N ALA A 3 -13.25 -4.51 -23.52
CA ALA A 3 -13.12 -4.64 -24.97
C ALA A 3 -13.13 -6.07 -25.50
N THR A 4 -12.90 -7.09 -24.67
CA THR A 4 -12.96 -8.51 -25.06
C THR A 4 -14.06 -9.30 -24.36
N ASN A 5 -14.59 -8.83 -23.22
CA ASN A 5 -15.58 -9.56 -22.42
C ASN A 5 -16.99 -8.91 -22.41
N GLY A 6 -17.13 -7.65 -22.81
CA GLY A 6 -18.38 -6.88 -22.72
C GLY A 6 -18.74 -6.46 -21.29
N GLY A 7 -20.02 -6.19 -21.03
CA GLY A 7 -20.53 -5.84 -19.70
C GLY A 7 -20.13 -4.46 -19.19
N GLU A 8 -20.32 -4.23 -17.90
CA GLU A 8 -19.94 -3.02 -17.16
C GLU A 8 -18.77 -3.31 -16.20
N ILE A 9 -18.01 -2.29 -15.78
CA ILE A 9 -16.81 -2.47 -14.93
C ILE A 9 -17.13 -3.26 -13.65
N LYS A 10 -18.27 -2.96 -13.02
CA LYS A 10 -18.73 -3.59 -11.78
C LYS A 10 -18.98 -5.10 -11.89
N ASP A 11 -19.23 -5.63 -13.09
CA ASP A 11 -19.43 -7.07 -13.30
C ASP A 11 -18.16 -7.89 -13.02
N TYR A 12 -17.01 -7.21 -13.00
CA TYR A 12 -15.68 -7.80 -12.83
C TYR A 12 -15.08 -7.58 -11.43
N GLU A 13 -15.81 -6.94 -10.51
CA GLU A 13 -15.39 -6.74 -9.12
C GLU A 13 -15.07 -8.08 -8.42
N GLY A 14 -13.85 -8.21 -7.89
CA GLY A 14 -13.34 -9.44 -7.26
C GLY A 14 -12.37 -10.25 -8.13
N VAL A 15 -12.35 -11.57 -7.92
CA VAL A 15 -11.29 -12.46 -8.42
C VAL A 15 -11.73 -13.27 -9.64
N ASN A 16 -10.89 -13.32 -10.69
CA ASN A 16 -11.04 -14.16 -11.89
C ASN A 16 -12.44 -14.12 -12.54
N LYS A 17 -12.99 -12.91 -12.73
CA LYS A 17 -14.33 -12.70 -13.31
C LYS A 17 -14.36 -12.74 -14.84
N SER A 18 -13.24 -12.44 -15.50
CA SER A 18 -13.15 -12.47 -16.96
C SER A 18 -13.19 -13.91 -17.50
N LYS A 19 -13.70 -14.09 -18.72
CA LYS A 19 -13.77 -15.38 -19.43
C LYS A 19 -12.81 -15.45 -20.61
N LEU A 20 -12.48 -14.29 -21.18
CA LEU A 20 -11.60 -14.15 -22.34
C LEU A 20 -10.41 -13.27 -21.96
N PRO A 21 -9.19 -13.55 -22.47
CA PRO A 21 -8.04 -12.66 -22.30
C PRO A 21 -8.35 -11.23 -22.73
N GLN A 22 -7.66 -10.25 -22.14
CA GLN A 22 -7.72 -8.88 -22.63
C GLN A 22 -6.96 -8.72 -23.97
N LEU A 23 -7.24 -7.63 -24.68
CA LEU A 23 -6.39 -7.22 -25.81
C LEU A 23 -4.94 -7.02 -25.34
N PRO A 24 -3.95 -7.19 -26.23
CA PRO A 24 -2.55 -6.87 -25.92
C PRO A 24 -2.43 -5.44 -25.38
N LEU A 25 -1.88 -5.32 -24.17
CA LEU A 25 -1.73 -4.06 -23.45
C LEU A 25 -0.24 -3.78 -23.25
N ILE A 26 0.20 -2.59 -23.65
CA ILE A 26 1.56 -2.11 -23.44
C ILE A 26 1.50 -1.00 -22.39
N CYS A 27 1.95 -1.30 -21.17
CA CYS A 27 2.03 -0.33 -20.08
C CYS A 27 3.39 0.37 -20.12
N VAL A 28 3.43 1.67 -20.37
CA VAL A 28 4.63 2.49 -20.18
C VAL A 28 4.48 3.20 -18.83
N ASN A 29 5.07 2.64 -17.77
CA ASN A 29 5.04 3.25 -16.45
C ASN A 29 5.91 4.54 -16.44
N THR A 30 5.48 5.53 -15.66
CA THR A 30 6.13 6.83 -15.48
C THR A 30 6.35 7.19 -14.01
N THR A 31 5.96 6.33 -13.06
CA THR A 31 5.96 6.60 -11.62
C THR A 31 6.44 5.41 -10.79
N ALA A 32 7.37 5.62 -9.85
CA ALA A 32 7.77 4.54 -8.94
C ALA A 32 6.89 4.48 -7.71
N GLY A 33 6.39 3.28 -7.44
CA GLY A 33 5.87 2.88 -6.15
C GLY A 33 4.52 2.20 -6.23
N THR A 34 3.74 2.45 -7.28
CA THR A 34 2.46 1.74 -7.46
C THR A 34 2.70 0.28 -7.85
N GLY A 35 3.77 0.02 -8.60
CA GLY A 35 4.01 -1.25 -9.28
C GLY A 35 2.82 -1.73 -10.12
N SER A 36 1.81 -0.89 -10.40
CA SER A 36 0.50 -1.29 -10.95
C SER A 36 0.60 -1.84 -12.36
N GLU A 37 1.66 -1.45 -13.04
CA GLU A 37 2.10 -1.99 -14.30
C GLU A 37 2.57 -3.45 -14.19
N LEU A 38 2.97 -3.93 -13.01
CA LEU A 38 3.30 -5.33 -12.66
C LEU A 38 2.28 -6.05 -11.79
N THR A 39 1.35 -5.31 -11.18
CA THR A 39 0.37 -5.96 -10.33
C THR A 39 -0.63 -6.72 -11.15
N ILE A 40 -1.04 -7.86 -10.59
CA ILE A 40 -2.30 -8.47 -10.99
C ILE A 40 -3.50 -7.61 -10.57
N PHE A 41 -3.30 -6.66 -9.66
CA PHE A 41 -4.33 -5.75 -9.19
C PHE A 41 -4.60 -4.60 -10.18
N SER A 42 -5.85 -4.17 -10.29
CA SER A 42 -6.23 -2.89 -10.86
C SER A 42 -7.29 -2.26 -9.96
N ILE A 43 -7.00 -1.06 -9.46
CA ILE A 43 -7.87 -0.34 -8.53
C ILE A 43 -8.61 0.75 -9.29
N ILE A 44 -9.94 0.68 -9.31
CA ILE A 44 -10.81 1.65 -9.98
C ILE A 44 -11.74 2.28 -8.94
N THR A 45 -11.77 3.61 -8.87
CA THR A 45 -12.73 4.33 -8.01
C THR A 45 -14.14 4.19 -8.60
N ASP A 46 -15.08 3.70 -7.80
CA ASP A 46 -16.51 3.76 -8.06
C ASP A 46 -17.04 5.11 -7.56
N GLU A 47 -17.41 5.99 -8.49
CA GLU A 47 -17.89 7.35 -8.17
C GLU A 47 -19.30 7.36 -7.55
N GLU A 48 -20.14 6.35 -7.80
CA GLU A 48 -21.48 6.25 -7.20
C GLU A 48 -21.42 5.80 -5.74
N ARG A 49 -20.48 4.90 -5.43
CA ARG A 49 -20.32 4.30 -4.09
C ARG A 49 -19.24 4.98 -3.24
N HIS A 50 -18.40 5.84 -3.83
CA HIS A 50 -17.22 6.45 -3.22
C HIS A 50 -16.24 5.44 -2.58
N VAL A 51 -16.05 4.29 -3.24
CA VAL A 51 -15.09 3.24 -2.81
C VAL A 51 -14.15 2.85 -3.94
N LYS A 52 -12.99 2.31 -3.58
CA LYS A 52 -12.01 1.76 -4.53
C LYS A 52 -12.28 0.28 -4.74
N MET A 53 -12.75 -0.09 -5.93
CA MET A 53 -12.94 -1.48 -6.35
C MET A 53 -11.59 -2.11 -6.71
N ALA A 54 -11.37 -3.37 -6.29
CA ALA A 54 -10.20 -4.15 -6.65
C ALA A 54 -10.54 -5.23 -7.69
N LEU A 55 -9.83 -5.21 -8.83
CA LEU A 55 -9.83 -6.22 -9.88
C LEU A 55 -8.52 -7.02 -9.79
N VAL A 56 -8.53 -8.34 -10.07
CA VAL A 56 -7.36 -9.22 -9.88
C VAL A 56 -7.15 -10.16 -11.09
N GLU A 57 -6.10 -9.92 -11.90
CA GLU A 57 -5.84 -10.53 -13.23
C GLU A 57 -4.34 -10.72 -13.57
N LYS A 58 -3.92 -11.90 -14.03
CA LYS A 58 -2.51 -12.37 -13.99
C LYS A 58 -1.44 -11.75 -14.93
N ASN A 59 -1.74 -10.74 -15.76
CA ASN A 59 -1.01 -10.51 -17.03
C ASN A 59 -0.37 -9.11 -17.28
N MET A 60 0.27 -8.45 -16.29
CA MET A 60 0.94 -7.13 -16.47
C MET A 60 2.33 -7.10 -15.77
N THR A 61 3.41 -6.47 -16.31
CA THR A 61 4.81 -6.36 -15.69
C THR A 61 5.85 -5.39 -16.39
N PRO A 62 5.94 -4.05 -16.11
CA PRO A 62 7.21 -3.23 -16.20
C PRO A 62 7.54 -2.14 -15.08
N ILE A 63 8.10 -0.91 -15.33
CA ILE A 63 8.93 -0.12 -14.32
C ILE A 63 9.36 1.40 -14.57
N CYS A 64 9.53 2.32 -13.55
CA CYS A 64 10.34 3.64 -13.56
C CYS A 64 10.40 4.55 -12.23
N ALA A 65 11.53 5.16 -11.72
CA ALA A 65 11.63 5.92 -10.41
C ALA A 65 12.30 7.36 -10.22
N VAL A 66 12.57 7.86 -8.96
CA VAL A 66 12.75 9.30 -8.54
C VAL A 66 13.78 9.62 -7.39
N ASN A 67 14.62 10.69 -7.50
CA ASN A 67 14.88 11.75 -6.46
C ASN A 67 15.72 12.92 -7.04
N ASP A 68 16.85 12.61 -7.68
CA ASP A 68 17.29 13.41 -8.83
C ASP A 68 16.56 12.85 -10.05
N GLY A 69 15.77 13.69 -10.72
CA GLY A 69 15.01 13.30 -11.91
C GLY A 69 15.88 12.91 -13.10
N GLN A 70 17.18 13.20 -13.08
CA GLN A 70 18.13 12.92 -14.16
C GLN A 70 19.21 11.89 -13.76
N ASN A 71 19.31 11.51 -12.48
CA ASN A 71 20.22 10.45 -12.05
C ASN A 71 19.69 9.08 -12.49
N LEU A 72 20.13 8.65 -13.68
CA LEU A 72 19.69 7.41 -14.31
C LEU A 72 19.95 6.18 -13.42
N ILE A 73 21.05 6.13 -12.68
CA ILE A 73 21.38 5.00 -11.79
C ILE A 73 20.40 4.93 -10.62
N ALA A 74 20.05 6.07 -10.01
CA ALA A 74 19.05 6.11 -8.94
C ALA A 74 17.65 5.75 -9.48
N ARG A 75 17.29 6.24 -10.67
CA ARG A 75 16.04 5.87 -11.35
C ARG A 75 15.96 4.38 -11.66
N GLU A 76 17.03 3.79 -12.18
CA GLU A 76 17.13 2.37 -12.53
C GLU A 76 17.04 1.47 -11.30
N ASN A 77 17.81 1.75 -10.24
CA ASN A 77 17.78 0.95 -9.02
C ASN A 77 16.41 0.94 -8.35
N MET A 78 15.76 2.11 -8.27
CA MET A 78 14.43 2.24 -7.68
C MET A 78 13.33 1.70 -8.61
N ALA A 79 13.56 1.67 -9.94
CA ALA A 79 12.71 0.91 -10.85
C ALA A 79 12.77 -0.59 -10.49
N TYR A 80 13.96 -1.19 -10.45
CA TYR A 80 14.09 -2.58 -10.01
C TYR A 80 13.46 -2.84 -8.62
N ALA A 81 13.57 -1.87 -7.69
CA ALA A 81 12.93 -1.97 -6.38
C ALA A 81 11.40 -2.04 -6.45
N GLU A 82 10.71 -1.18 -7.23
CA GLU A 82 9.26 -1.28 -7.37
C GLU A 82 8.84 -2.58 -8.09
N CYS A 83 9.64 -3.03 -9.07
CA CYS A 83 9.38 -4.29 -9.78
C CYS A 83 9.43 -5.49 -8.85
N LEU A 84 10.47 -5.59 -8.03
CA LEU A 84 10.61 -6.67 -7.05
C LEU A 84 9.54 -6.59 -5.96
N ALA A 85 9.14 -5.39 -5.54
CA ALA A 85 8.01 -5.20 -4.63
C ALA A 85 6.69 -5.67 -5.27
N GLY A 86 6.39 -5.24 -6.51
CA GLY A 86 5.22 -5.63 -7.28
C GLY A 86 5.11 -7.15 -7.45
N VAL A 87 6.20 -7.82 -7.79
CA VAL A 87 6.26 -9.30 -7.85
C VAL A 87 5.98 -9.93 -6.49
N ALA A 88 6.53 -9.40 -5.39
CA ALA A 88 6.28 -9.92 -4.06
C ALA A 88 4.80 -9.79 -3.67
N PHE A 89 4.26 -8.56 -3.62
CA PHE A 89 2.90 -8.35 -3.12
C PHE A 89 1.80 -8.84 -4.07
N SER A 90 2.06 -9.00 -5.37
CA SER A 90 1.12 -9.67 -6.28
C SER A 90 0.89 -11.14 -5.95
N ASN A 91 1.85 -11.79 -5.27
CA ASN A 91 1.76 -13.20 -4.88
C ASN A 91 1.42 -13.39 -3.39
N THR A 92 1.72 -12.41 -2.53
CA THR A 92 1.45 -12.49 -1.09
C THR A 92 0.28 -11.62 -0.62
N SER A 93 -0.27 -10.77 -1.49
CA SER A 93 -1.13 -9.64 -1.11
C SER A 93 -0.42 -8.70 -0.11
N LEU A 94 -1.20 -7.88 0.59
CA LEU A 94 -0.78 -6.72 1.39
C LEU A 94 -1.31 -6.82 2.83
N GLY A 95 -1.51 -5.69 3.50
CA GLY A 95 -2.01 -5.61 4.88
C GLY A 95 -2.65 -4.25 5.17
N TYR A 96 -2.81 -3.91 6.46
CA TYR A 96 -3.67 -2.80 6.88
C TYR A 96 -3.25 -1.40 6.40
N VAL A 97 -1.99 -1.19 6.03
CA VAL A 97 -1.53 0.06 5.39
C VAL A 97 -2.37 0.40 4.16
N HIS A 98 -2.48 -0.55 3.22
CA HIS A 98 -3.18 -0.36 1.96
C HIS A 98 -4.69 -0.30 2.14
N VAL A 99 -5.22 -1.18 3.00
CA VAL A 99 -6.63 -1.23 3.37
C VAL A 99 -7.13 0.13 3.87
N ILE A 100 -6.41 0.75 4.82
CA ILE A 100 -6.79 2.05 5.37
C ILE A 100 -6.56 3.15 4.31
N ALA A 101 -5.45 3.07 3.54
CA ALA A 101 -5.17 4.02 2.46
C ALA A 101 -6.19 3.98 1.30
N HIS A 102 -6.83 2.84 1.02
CA HIS A 102 -7.92 2.74 0.05
C HIS A 102 -9.14 3.54 0.52
N GLN A 103 -9.48 3.45 1.81
CA GLN A 103 -10.60 4.21 2.39
C GLN A 103 -10.31 5.72 2.39
N LEU A 104 -9.10 6.12 2.78
CA LEU A 104 -8.68 7.53 2.73
C LEU A 104 -8.71 8.08 1.29
N GLY A 105 -8.17 7.33 0.34
CA GLY A 105 -8.17 7.71 -1.07
C GLY A 105 -9.55 7.64 -1.75
N GLY A 106 -10.55 6.98 -1.16
CA GLY A 106 -11.93 6.97 -1.63
C GLY A 106 -12.78 8.10 -1.02
N PHE A 107 -12.61 8.36 0.28
CA PHE A 107 -13.39 9.37 1.03
C PHE A 107 -12.88 10.80 0.86
N TYR A 108 -11.57 10.99 0.68
CA TYR A 108 -10.93 12.32 0.69
C TYR A 108 -10.18 12.65 -0.61
N ASP A 109 -10.21 11.74 -1.60
CA ASP A 109 -9.38 11.79 -2.82
C ASP A 109 -7.87 11.96 -2.54
N SER A 110 -7.42 11.50 -1.37
CA SER A 110 -6.05 11.67 -0.91
C SER A 110 -5.06 10.82 -1.73
N PRO A 111 -3.87 11.34 -2.10
CA PRO A 111 -2.90 10.61 -2.90
C PRO A 111 -2.47 9.29 -2.24
N HIS A 112 -2.63 8.17 -2.95
CA HIS A 112 -2.52 6.83 -2.37
C HIS A 112 -1.15 6.55 -1.75
N GLY A 113 -0.06 6.89 -2.46
CA GLY A 113 1.31 6.73 -1.95
C GLY A 113 1.59 7.56 -0.68
N VAL A 114 1.00 8.75 -0.57
CA VAL A 114 1.10 9.60 0.62
C VAL A 114 0.33 8.98 1.79
N CYS A 115 -0.89 8.49 1.55
CA CYS A 115 -1.67 7.78 2.57
C CYS A 115 -0.91 6.56 3.11
N ASN A 116 -0.36 5.72 2.22
CA ASN A 116 0.46 4.58 2.61
C ASN A 116 1.67 5.00 3.45
N ALA A 117 2.41 6.03 3.03
CA ALA A 117 3.61 6.49 3.73
C ALA A 117 3.33 7.08 5.14
N VAL A 118 2.19 7.77 5.33
CA VAL A 118 1.74 8.27 6.64
C VAL A 118 1.30 7.13 7.57
N LEU A 119 0.61 6.12 7.02
CA LEU A 119 0.08 5.00 7.80
C LEU A 119 1.16 3.96 8.18
N LEU A 120 2.15 3.75 7.32
CA LEU A 120 3.13 2.67 7.42
C LEU A 120 3.81 2.56 8.79
N PRO A 121 4.36 3.63 9.41
CA PRO A 121 4.98 3.53 10.74
C PRO A 121 4.02 3.06 11.85
N ARG A 122 2.75 3.48 11.80
CA ARG A 122 1.76 3.16 12.83
C ARG A 122 1.22 1.74 12.68
N VAL A 123 0.98 1.29 11.44
CA VAL A 123 0.56 -0.08 11.14
C VAL A 123 1.68 -1.08 11.42
N GLU A 124 2.94 -0.80 11.05
CA GLU A 124 4.02 -1.75 11.39
C GLU A 124 4.31 -1.81 12.88
N LYS A 125 4.09 -0.73 13.63
CA LYS A 125 4.10 -0.78 15.11
C LYS A 125 2.99 -1.67 15.67
N PHE A 126 1.83 -1.74 15.01
CA PHE A 126 0.77 -2.68 15.37
C PHE A 126 1.13 -4.12 15.01
N ASN A 127 1.68 -4.35 13.80
CA ASN A 127 2.09 -5.67 13.32
C ASN A 127 3.28 -6.25 14.13
N ALA A 128 4.17 -5.39 14.65
CA ALA A 128 5.30 -5.79 15.48
C ALA A 128 4.91 -6.68 16.68
N LYS A 129 3.67 -6.56 17.19
CA LYS A 129 3.08 -7.45 18.20
C LYS A 129 3.24 -8.95 17.89
N VAL A 130 3.30 -9.33 16.60
CA VAL A 130 3.41 -10.73 16.13
C VAL A 130 4.56 -11.00 15.17
N CYS A 131 5.11 -9.98 14.50
CA CYS A 131 6.15 -10.15 13.48
C CYS A 131 7.37 -9.22 13.63
N ALA A 132 7.70 -8.82 14.88
CA ALA A 132 8.89 -8.01 15.18
C ALA A 132 10.19 -8.58 14.56
N ASN A 133 10.37 -9.90 14.58
CA ASN A 133 11.52 -10.57 13.96
C ASN A 133 11.65 -10.26 12.45
N ARG A 134 10.53 -10.26 11.71
CA ARG A 134 10.51 -9.92 10.28
C ARG A 134 10.83 -8.44 10.04
N LEU A 135 10.38 -7.54 10.93
CA LEU A 135 10.71 -6.12 10.85
C LEU A 135 12.20 -5.87 11.17
N LYS A 136 12.81 -6.65 12.07
CA LYS A 136 14.25 -6.63 12.29
C LYS A 136 15.05 -7.11 11.07
N ASP A 137 14.57 -8.12 10.34
CA ASP A 137 15.16 -8.49 9.05
C ASP A 137 15.05 -7.34 8.03
N VAL A 138 13.91 -6.63 7.96
CA VAL A 138 13.76 -5.44 7.11
C VAL A 138 14.73 -4.33 7.52
N ALA A 139 14.90 -4.04 8.82
CA ALA A 139 15.89 -3.09 9.31
C ALA A 139 17.31 -3.44 8.83
N LYS A 140 17.69 -4.72 8.86
CA LYS A 140 18.98 -5.20 8.33
C LYS A 140 19.11 -4.93 6.83
N PHE A 141 18.06 -5.18 6.03
CA PHE A 141 18.06 -4.87 4.60
C PHE A 141 18.06 -3.36 4.31
N MET A 142 17.56 -2.52 5.22
CA MET A 142 17.70 -1.06 5.17
C MET A 142 19.11 -0.57 5.57
N GLY A 143 20.06 -1.47 5.84
CA GLY A 143 21.44 -1.13 6.21
C GLY A 143 21.62 -0.76 7.69
N ILE A 144 20.66 -1.09 8.55
CA ILE A 144 20.72 -0.82 9.99
C ILE A 144 21.40 -2.00 10.69
N GLU A 145 22.38 -1.72 11.54
CA GLU A 145 23.07 -2.76 12.29
C GLU A 145 22.22 -3.25 13.49
N VAL A 146 21.58 -4.41 13.31
CA VAL A 146 20.65 -5.03 14.27
C VAL A 146 21.19 -6.29 14.94
N SER A 147 22.48 -6.62 14.76
CA SER A 147 23.11 -7.85 15.27
C SER A 147 23.02 -8.00 16.79
N ASN A 148 23.16 -6.89 17.52
CA ASN A 148 23.10 -6.82 18.97
C ASN A 148 21.71 -6.44 19.51
N MET A 149 20.70 -6.30 18.64
CA MET A 149 19.33 -5.93 19.02
C MET A 149 18.48 -7.17 19.22
N ASN A 150 17.58 -7.14 20.20
CA ASN A 150 16.45 -8.08 20.25
C ASN A 150 15.44 -7.76 19.13
N ASP A 151 14.42 -8.60 18.96
CA ASP A 151 13.49 -8.48 17.83
C ASP A 151 12.60 -7.23 17.91
N GLU A 152 12.20 -6.81 19.12
CA GLU A 152 11.45 -5.58 19.36
C GLU A 152 12.30 -4.33 19.12
N GLU A 153 13.55 -4.33 19.57
CA GLU A 153 14.53 -3.27 19.29
C GLU A 153 14.79 -3.12 17.78
N GLY A 154 14.97 -4.25 17.07
CA GLY A 154 15.15 -4.26 15.62
C GLY A 154 13.91 -3.79 14.85
N ALA A 155 12.71 -4.18 15.29
CA ALA A 155 11.46 -3.68 14.72
C ALA A 155 11.29 -2.17 14.94
N ASN A 156 11.57 -1.66 16.14
CA ASN A 156 11.56 -0.23 16.43
C ASN A 156 12.62 0.52 15.61
N ALA A 157 13.81 -0.06 15.38
CA ALA A 157 14.82 0.51 14.51
C ALA A 157 14.34 0.62 13.04
N CYS A 158 13.64 -0.40 12.53
CA CYS A 158 12.97 -0.37 11.21
C CYS A 158 11.98 0.79 11.12
N ILE A 159 11.04 0.87 12.06
CA ILE A 159 9.97 1.88 12.08
C ILE A 159 10.57 3.29 12.14
N ASN A 160 11.56 3.51 13.00
CA ASN A 160 12.28 4.78 13.10
C ASN A 160 13.00 5.17 11.80
N ALA A 161 13.48 4.21 11.01
CA ALA A 161 14.10 4.49 9.72
C ALA A 161 13.06 4.81 8.63
N ILE A 162 11.91 4.16 8.65
CA ILE A 162 10.76 4.49 7.78
C ILE A 162 10.31 5.93 8.05
N GLU A 163 10.14 6.33 9.32
CA GLU A 163 9.79 7.72 9.65
C GLU A 163 10.84 8.74 9.19
N LYS A 164 12.13 8.43 9.38
CA LYS A 164 13.23 9.30 8.91
C LYS A 164 13.22 9.45 7.39
N LEU A 165 12.96 8.36 6.67
CA LEU A 165 12.85 8.38 5.21
C LEU A 165 11.64 9.22 4.76
N SER A 166 10.46 8.98 5.33
CA SER A 166 9.24 9.76 5.03
C SER A 166 9.45 11.27 5.26
N LYS A 167 10.12 11.65 6.35
CA LYS A 167 10.50 13.05 6.61
C LYS A 167 11.53 13.58 5.60
N ALA A 168 12.54 12.79 5.24
CA ALA A 168 13.57 13.19 4.27
C ALA A 168 13.03 13.39 2.83
N VAL A 169 11.96 12.70 2.45
CA VAL A 169 11.27 12.87 1.16
C VAL A 169 10.03 13.78 1.22
N ASN A 170 9.85 14.53 2.33
CA ASN A 170 8.76 15.50 2.53
C ASN A 170 7.34 14.91 2.42
N ILE A 171 7.13 13.70 2.94
CA ILE A 171 5.77 13.19 3.21
C ILE A 171 5.18 13.98 4.39
N PRO A 172 3.90 14.40 4.33
CA PRO A 172 3.16 14.97 5.46
C PRO A 172 3.32 14.15 6.75
N THR A 173 3.33 14.78 7.93
CA THR A 173 3.61 14.06 9.17
C THR A 173 2.42 13.23 9.66
N GLY A 174 1.19 13.68 9.38
CA GLY A 174 -0.04 13.01 9.80
C GLY A 174 -1.24 13.23 8.89
N LEU A 175 -2.28 12.41 9.08
CA LEU A 175 -3.53 12.44 8.32
C LEU A 175 -4.30 13.77 8.41
N LYS A 176 -4.02 14.56 9.44
CA LYS A 176 -4.57 15.91 9.64
C LYS A 176 -4.19 16.88 8.52
N GLU A 177 -2.97 16.76 7.97
CA GLU A 177 -2.53 17.55 6.80
C GLU A 177 -3.26 17.13 5.52
N LEU A 178 -3.73 15.89 5.45
CA LEU A 178 -4.56 15.37 4.36
C LEU A 178 -6.06 15.69 4.54
N GLY A 179 -6.43 16.53 5.52
CA GLY A 179 -7.81 16.96 5.77
C GLY A 179 -8.72 15.90 6.39
N VAL A 180 -8.16 14.78 6.86
CA VAL A 180 -8.91 13.67 7.50
C VAL A 180 -9.48 14.12 8.84
N LYS A 181 -10.71 13.67 9.16
CA LYS A 181 -11.47 14.09 10.34
C LYS A 181 -11.82 12.89 11.22
N GLU A 182 -11.60 13.04 12.53
CA GLU A 182 -11.88 11.99 13.52
C GLU A 182 -13.33 11.48 13.49
N LYS A 183 -14.30 12.35 13.17
CA LYS A 183 -15.73 11.99 13.04
C LYS A 183 -16.01 10.89 12.02
N ASP A 184 -15.12 10.70 11.06
CA ASP A 184 -15.30 9.76 9.94
C ASP A 184 -14.57 8.41 10.21
N PHE A 185 -13.83 8.29 11.34
CA PHE A 185 -13.05 7.10 11.69
C PHE A 185 -13.88 5.82 11.80
N ASP A 186 -15.09 5.87 12.38
CA ASP A 186 -15.98 4.71 12.46
C ASP A 186 -16.32 4.18 11.05
N THR A 187 -16.55 5.09 10.09
CA THR A 187 -16.89 4.69 8.71
C THR A 187 -15.67 4.14 7.98
N LEU A 188 -14.51 4.79 8.11
CA LEU A 188 -13.24 4.34 7.54
C LEU A 188 -12.87 2.94 8.09
N ALA A 189 -12.96 2.72 9.40
CA ALA A 189 -12.64 1.44 10.03
C ALA A 189 -13.66 0.34 9.67
N ALA A 190 -14.94 0.67 9.54
CA ALA A 190 -15.97 -0.30 9.14
C ALA A 190 -15.80 -0.77 7.69
N ASN A 191 -15.29 0.10 6.81
CA ASN A 191 -15.04 -0.26 5.41
C ASN A 191 -13.66 -0.91 5.22
N ALA A 192 -12.64 -0.48 5.98
CA ALA A 192 -11.33 -1.12 6.04
C ALA A 192 -11.45 -2.63 6.33
N LEU A 193 -12.27 -3.03 7.31
CA LEU A 193 -12.48 -4.44 7.66
C LEU A 193 -13.18 -5.27 6.57
N LYS A 194 -13.69 -4.65 5.49
CA LYS A 194 -14.31 -5.33 4.34
C LYS A 194 -13.34 -5.45 3.14
N ASP A 195 -12.20 -4.78 3.18
CA ASP A 195 -11.21 -4.77 2.10
C ASP A 195 -10.46 -6.12 2.02
N ALA A 196 -10.37 -6.68 0.82
CA ALA A 196 -9.74 -7.98 0.58
C ALA A 196 -8.25 -8.00 0.96
N CYS A 197 -7.54 -6.87 0.90
CA CYS A 197 -6.14 -6.76 1.31
C CYS A 197 -5.95 -6.93 2.84
N GLY A 198 -7.02 -6.85 3.64
CA GLY A 198 -6.95 -7.04 5.09
C GLY A 198 -6.79 -8.50 5.52
N LEU A 199 -7.17 -9.45 4.66
CA LEU A 199 -7.14 -10.89 4.93
C LEU A 199 -5.73 -11.43 5.19
N THR A 200 -4.71 -10.78 4.62
CA THR A 200 -3.30 -11.20 4.66
C THR A 200 -2.43 -10.42 5.64
N ASN A 201 -3.03 -9.51 6.43
CA ASN A 201 -2.30 -8.83 7.51
C ASN A 201 -1.86 -9.85 8.59
N PRO A 202 -0.62 -9.80 9.12
CA PRO A 202 -0.08 -10.85 10.00
C PRO A 202 -0.82 -11.01 11.35
N ILE A 203 -1.57 -9.99 11.75
CA ILE A 203 -2.48 -10.00 12.90
C ILE A 203 -3.83 -9.43 12.48
N THR A 204 -4.94 -10.05 12.89
CA THR A 204 -6.28 -9.51 12.66
C THR A 204 -6.59 -8.43 13.69
N ALA A 205 -6.90 -7.22 13.22
CA ALA A 205 -7.32 -6.10 14.07
C ALA A 205 -8.84 -6.08 14.27
N THR A 206 -9.25 -5.61 15.45
CA THR A 206 -10.63 -5.22 15.72
C THR A 206 -10.95 -3.83 15.14
N HIS A 207 -12.24 -3.49 15.09
CA HIS A 207 -12.71 -2.18 14.64
C HIS A 207 -12.09 -1.02 15.45
N GLU A 208 -12.01 -1.17 16.79
CA GLU A 208 -11.41 -0.16 17.66
C GLU A 208 -9.89 -0.06 17.49
N GLU A 209 -9.19 -1.15 17.19
CA GLU A 209 -7.75 -1.10 16.87
C GLU A 209 -7.45 -0.38 15.55
N ILE A 210 -8.30 -0.53 14.52
CA ILE A 210 -8.18 0.25 13.28
C ILE A 210 -8.43 1.75 13.55
N LYS A 211 -9.39 2.08 14.43
CA LYS A 211 -9.63 3.46 14.89
C LYS A 211 -8.47 4.01 15.71
N GLU A 212 -7.83 3.20 16.55
CA GLU A 212 -6.64 3.57 17.29
C GLU A 212 -5.46 3.86 16.34
N ILE A 213 -5.25 3.02 15.31
CA ILE A 213 -4.25 3.28 14.26
C ILE A 213 -4.54 4.61 13.55
N LEU A 214 -5.78 4.85 13.10
CA LEU A 214 -6.18 6.12 12.47
C LEU A 214 -5.89 7.33 13.38
N LYS A 215 -6.20 7.22 14.67
CA LYS A 215 -5.94 8.26 15.67
C LYS A 215 -4.44 8.50 15.89
N LEU A 216 -3.64 7.44 15.98
CA LEU A 216 -2.18 7.51 16.11
C LEU A 216 -1.50 8.01 14.83
N SER A 217 -2.17 7.97 13.68
CA SER A 217 -1.72 8.54 12.41
C SER A 217 -2.15 10.00 12.18
N MET A 218 -2.82 10.67 13.13
CA MET A 218 -3.20 12.07 12.97
C MET A 218 -2.03 13.06 13.09
N GLU A 219 -0.94 12.66 13.76
CA GLU A 219 0.25 13.48 14.07
C GLU A 219 1.58 12.73 13.82
#